data_AF-A0A7C5SKM9-F1
#
_entry.id   AF-A0A7C5SKM9-F1
#
_cell.length_a   1.000
_cell.length_b   1.000
_cell.length_c   1.000
_cell.angle_alpha   90.00
_cell.angle_beta   90.00
_cell.angle_gamma   90.00
#
_symmetry.space_group_name_H-M   'P 1'
#
loop_
_entity.id
_entity.type
_entity.pdbx_description
1 polymer ?
#
loop_
_entity_poly.entity_id
_entity_poly.type
_entity_poly.pdbx_seq_one_letter_code
_entity_poly.pdbx_strand_id
1 'polypeptide(L)'
;MPSKPPSRKILFPTKIALILVLPSLILYLFFNIWPMIFSIGIAFTNADRLNILPNPEKIRDLKNAIACAEYLKESTEYREKAVDLLIKTDLTLQNVKSNFTEIKRILDTSKPWEEIKTEIGFYVDNLYRLRFRVKRIPEEVRMYFNCIELGYVTRAELIPGDVLIDLDTLFKILSEILVYYQGDHVQLFTRHVESGLNKTTTLLEFFHMLERNYEDYLDKYIESARVELEKLELKYIGFENFNRLSRDPRFYNALYKTLLFVATSVPLKVSIGVLLALFYSTPMIYGRKALRALLLVPWAIPFLLSALTWKFLFHPGEGQLGALFKLDMYNYEWHAFLVYNLFEAWLAYPFIMTITMGALSGLSKDVIEASMVDGAGIRDRVFKIILPLIAKPLTLATILTTGASLQAFLIPLIINGGGPVGRIEIPGVGWAVGYRNEMLILFGYNKIMIDQEYGYAASIYLVVIGIILIYVSIWFLISRRMR
;
A
#
# COMPACT_ATOMS: atom_id res chain seq x y z
N MET A 1 -14.53 57.67 48.14
CA MET A 1 -15.40 56.63 47.55
C MET A 1 -14.61 55.91 46.47
N PRO A 2 -14.47 54.57 46.50
CA PRO A 2 -13.73 53.85 45.47
C PRO A 2 -14.52 53.90 44.15
N SER A 3 -13.85 54.31 43.07
CA SER A 3 -14.41 54.33 41.72
C SER A 3 -14.64 52.88 41.25
N LYS A 4 -15.88 52.57 40.89
CA LYS A 4 -16.24 51.29 40.24
C LYS A 4 -15.39 51.11 38.99
N PRO A 5 -14.73 49.97 38.78
CA PRO A 5 -14.02 49.71 37.53
C PRO A 5 -15.01 49.71 36.34
N PRO A 6 -14.61 50.21 35.16
CA PRO A 6 -15.49 50.29 34.00
C PRO A 6 -15.98 48.90 33.57
N SER A 7 -17.27 48.77 33.29
CA SER A 7 -17.85 47.52 32.80
C SER A 7 -17.19 47.15 31.46
N ARG A 8 -16.53 45.99 31.41
CA ARG A 8 -15.99 45.44 30.17
C ARG A 8 -17.14 45.26 29.20
N LYS A 9 -17.26 46.12 28.19
CA LYS A 9 -18.16 45.92 27.05
C LYS A 9 -17.69 44.65 26.33
N ILE A 10 -18.46 43.57 26.46
CA ILE A 10 -18.22 42.33 25.75
C ILE A 10 -18.44 42.62 24.26
N LEU A 11 -17.42 42.41 23.43
CA LEU A 11 -17.42 42.79 22.00
C LEU A 11 -18.51 42.08 21.19
N PHE A 12 -18.92 40.87 21.62
CA PHE A 12 -19.98 40.07 21.02
C PHE A 12 -20.92 39.47 22.08
N PRO A 13 -22.24 39.45 21.84
CA PRO A 13 -23.17 38.67 22.67
C PRO A 13 -22.77 37.19 22.69
N THR A 14 -22.89 36.54 23.85
CA THR A 14 -22.47 35.14 24.06
C THR A 14 -23.07 34.17 23.04
N LYS A 15 -24.30 34.42 22.59
CA LYS A 15 -24.98 33.63 21.55
C LYS A 15 -24.29 33.72 20.19
N ILE A 16 -23.81 34.90 19.80
CA ILE A 16 -23.10 35.12 18.52
C ILE A 16 -21.71 34.47 18.57
N ALA A 17 -21.02 34.59 19.70
CA ALA A 17 -19.73 33.91 19.90
C ALA A 17 -19.88 32.38 19.80
N LEU A 18 -20.92 31.79 20.41
CA LEU A 18 -21.20 30.36 20.30
C LEU A 18 -21.51 29.91 18.87
N ILE A 19 -22.27 30.71 18.10
CA ILE A 19 -22.59 30.42 16.69
C ILE A 19 -21.33 30.40 15.80
N LEU A 20 -20.29 31.16 16.14
CA LEU A 20 -19.02 31.15 15.39
C LEU A 20 -18.03 30.08 15.89
N VAL A 21 -18.00 29.85 17.20
CA VAL A 21 -17.05 28.91 17.84
C VAL A 21 -17.48 27.46 17.63
N LEU A 22 -18.77 27.13 17.71
CA LEU A 22 -19.20 25.74 17.60
C LEU A 22 -18.92 25.12 16.22
N PRO A 23 -19.25 25.76 15.08
CA PRO A 23 -18.93 25.21 13.77
C PRO A 23 -17.42 25.11 13.54
N SER A 24 -16.65 26.13 13.97
CA SER A 24 -15.19 26.10 13.83
C SER A 24 -14.54 25.01 14.68
N LEU A 25 -15.04 24.78 15.91
CA LEU A 25 -14.59 23.69 16.76
C LEU A 25 -14.96 22.33 16.15
N ILE A 26 -16.18 22.16 15.63
CA ILE A 26 -16.61 20.93 14.95
C ILE A 26 -15.73 20.64 13.75
N LEU A 27 -15.48 21.64 12.89
CA LEU A 27 -14.60 21.50 11.73
C LEU A 27 -13.17 21.15 12.17
N TYR A 28 -12.66 21.81 13.22
CA TYR A 28 -11.34 21.50 13.78
C TYR A 28 -11.26 20.05 14.26
N LEU A 29 -12.23 19.59 15.08
CA LEU A 29 -12.26 18.22 15.60
C LEU A 29 -12.43 17.21 14.47
N PHE A 30 -13.31 17.48 13.50
CA PHE A 30 -13.53 16.59 12.36
C PHE A 30 -12.26 16.46 11.51
N PHE A 31 -11.65 17.56 11.07
CA PHE A 31 -10.50 17.47 10.17
C PHE A 31 -9.19 17.05 10.85
N ASN A 32 -9.03 17.26 12.16
CA ASN A 32 -7.79 16.88 12.87
C ASN A 32 -7.91 15.54 13.60
N ILE A 33 -9.06 15.23 14.21
CA ILE A 33 -9.21 14.06 15.08
C ILE A 33 -9.79 12.86 14.32
N TRP A 34 -10.76 13.07 13.42
CA TRP A 34 -11.38 11.95 12.70
C TRP A 34 -10.36 11.10 11.92
N PRO A 35 -9.42 11.67 11.13
CA PRO A 35 -8.42 10.88 10.43
C PRO A 35 -7.51 10.09 11.39
N MET A 36 -7.23 10.64 12.56
CA MET A 36 -6.47 9.94 13.60
C MET A 36 -7.25 8.77 14.18
N ILE A 37 -8.52 8.97 14.58
CA ILE A 37 -9.38 7.89 15.10
C ILE A 37 -9.54 6.79 14.06
N PHE A 38 -9.79 7.17 12.80
CA PHE A 38 -9.88 6.22 11.69
C PHE A 38 -8.59 5.42 11.54
N SER A 39 -7.43 6.08 11.50
CA SER A 39 -6.13 5.41 11.38
C SER A 39 -5.83 4.50 12.58
N ILE A 40 -6.20 4.92 13.80
CA ILE A 40 -6.10 4.09 15.00
C ILE A 40 -6.94 2.83 14.83
N GLY A 41 -8.20 2.96 14.40
CA GLY A 41 -9.09 1.81 14.18
C GLY A 41 -8.53 0.82 13.15
N ILE A 42 -8.03 1.34 12.03
CA ILE A 42 -7.42 0.53 10.95
C ILE A 42 -6.19 -0.25 11.44
N ALA A 43 -5.43 0.25 12.41
CA ALA A 43 -4.27 -0.48 12.95
C ALA A 43 -4.63 -1.81 13.63
N PHE A 44 -5.88 -2.01 14.05
CA PHE A 44 -6.37 -3.23 14.69
C PHE A 44 -7.20 -4.12 13.76
N THR A 45 -7.16 -3.89 12.45
CA THR A 45 -7.87 -4.69 11.45
C THR A 45 -6.91 -5.34 10.46
N ASN A 46 -7.40 -6.31 9.68
CA ASN A 46 -6.71 -6.90 8.53
C ASN A 46 -6.77 -6.00 7.28
N ALA A 47 -6.84 -4.68 7.45
CA ALA A 47 -7.05 -3.74 6.37
C ALA A 47 -5.97 -3.87 5.28
N ASP A 48 -6.41 -4.18 4.07
CA ASP A 48 -5.61 -4.25 2.85
C ASP A 48 -6.34 -3.50 1.70
N ARG A 49 -5.80 -3.56 0.48
CA ARG A 49 -6.43 -2.88 -0.67
C ARG A 49 -7.81 -3.44 -1.03
N LEU A 50 -8.05 -4.70 -0.76
CA LEU A 50 -9.28 -5.40 -1.16
C LEU A 50 -10.43 -5.11 -0.19
N ASN A 51 -10.13 -4.97 1.11
CA ASN A 51 -11.15 -4.87 2.16
C ASN A 51 -11.26 -3.49 2.83
N ILE A 52 -10.32 -2.56 2.64
CA ILE A 52 -10.39 -1.23 3.30
C ILE A 52 -11.64 -0.43 2.90
N LEU A 53 -12.12 -0.64 1.67
CA LEU A 53 -13.40 -0.14 1.16
C LEU A 53 -14.20 -1.35 0.69
N PRO A 54 -14.85 -2.08 1.62
CA PRO A 54 -15.49 -3.35 1.29
C PRO A 54 -16.65 -3.10 0.33
N ASN A 55 -16.75 -3.92 -0.73
CA ASN A 55 -17.88 -3.88 -1.64
C ASN A 55 -19.04 -4.71 -1.05
N PRO A 56 -20.10 -4.07 -0.52
CA PRO A 56 -21.17 -4.78 0.17
C PRO A 56 -21.96 -5.69 -0.77
N GLU A 57 -22.08 -5.34 -2.05
CA GLU A 57 -22.76 -6.18 -3.04
C GLU A 57 -21.95 -7.45 -3.30
N LYS A 58 -20.64 -7.33 -3.53
CA LYS A 58 -19.80 -8.50 -3.80
C LYS A 58 -19.73 -9.45 -2.60
N ILE A 59 -19.65 -8.90 -1.39
CA ILE A 59 -19.69 -9.67 -0.14
C ILE A 59 -21.03 -10.40 0.00
N ARG A 60 -22.15 -9.71 -0.28
CA ARG A 60 -23.49 -10.31 -0.26
C ARG A 60 -23.65 -11.39 -1.32
N ASP A 61 -23.18 -11.15 -2.54
CA ASP A 61 -23.23 -12.09 -3.66
C ASP A 61 -22.48 -13.39 -3.30
N LEU A 62 -21.27 -13.28 -2.74
CA LEU A 62 -20.49 -14.45 -2.28
C LEU A 62 -21.16 -15.17 -1.10
N LYS A 63 -21.69 -14.46 -0.11
CA LYS A 63 -22.41 -15.07 1.02
C LYS A 63 -23.64 -15.86 0.55
N ASN A 64 -24.40 -15.28 -0.37
CA ASN A 64 -25.58 -15.92 -0.93
C ASN A 64 -25.21 -17.12 -1.81
N ALA A 65 -24.11 -17.04 -2.57
CA ALA A 65 -23.62 -18.15 -3.37
C ALA A 65 -23.11 -19.32 -2.50
N ILE A 66 -22.39 -19.02 -1.41
CA ILE A 66 -21.97 -20.04 -0.42
C ILE A 66 -23.19 -20.71 0.18
N ALA A 67 -24.17 -19.94 0.67
CA ALA A 67 -25.38 -20.50 1.28
C ALA A 67 -26.22 -21.33 0.28
N CYS A 68 -26.28 -20.91 -0.98
CA CYS A 68 -26.91 -21.68 -2.06
C CYS A 68 -26.17 -22.99 -2.35
N ALA A 69 -24.83 -22.96 -2.42
CA ALA A 69 -24.01 -24.15 -2.61
C ALA A 69 -24.16 -25.15 -1.44
N GLU A 70 -24.22 -24.65 -0.20
CA GLU A 70 -24.48 -25.47 0.98
C GLU A 70 -25.87 -26.13 0.92
N TYR A 71 -26.90 -25.37 0.54
CA TYR A 71 -28.24 -25.90 0.36
C TYR A 71 -28.30 -26.99 -0.72
N LEU A 72 -27.67 -26.75 -1.88
CA LEU A 72 -27.60 -27.74 -2.97
C LEU A 72 -26.86 -29.01 -2.57
N LYS A 73 -25.84 -28.89 -1.71
CA LYS A 73 -25.09 -30.02 -1.17
C LYS A 73 -25.94 -30.86 -0.21
N GLU A 74 -26.70 -30.22 0.66
CA GLU A 74 -27.49 -30.89 1.71
C GLU A 74 -28.84 -31.43 1.19
N SER A 75 -29.40 -30.85 0.14
CA SER A 75 -30.71 -31.22 -0.37
C SER A 75 -30.66 -32.48 -1.25
N THR A 76 -31.19 -33.59 -0.73
CA THR A 76 -31.27 -34.86 -1.46
C THR A 76 -32.12 -34.77 -2.72
N GLU A 77 -33.23 -34.01 -2.68
CA GLU A 77 -34.13 -33.84 -3.82
C GLU A 77 -33.43 -33.10 -4.99
N TYR A 78 -32.72 -32.01 -4.71
CA TYR A 78 -32.01 -31.27 -5.75
C TYR A 78 -30.81 -32.05 -6.28
N ARG A 79 -30.12 -32.78 -5.41
CA ARG A 79 -29.03 -33.67 -5.82
C ARG A 79 -29.49 -34.71 -6.83
N GLU A 80 -30.59 -35.41 -6.57
CA GLU A 80 -31.11 -36.43 -7.50
C GLU A 80 -31.45 -35.82 -8.86
N LYS A 81 -32.12 -34.66 -8.88
CA LYS A 81 -32.47 -33.96 -10.12
C LYS A 81 -31.23 -33.45 -10.87
N ALA A 82 -30.24 -32.92 -10.15
CA ALA A 82 -28.98 -32.46 -10.73
C ALA A 82 -28.19 -33.63 -11.34
N VAL A 83 -28.07 -34.75 -10.63
CA VAL A 83 -27.38 -35.95 -11.15
C VAL A 83 -28.09 -36.51 -12.38
N ASP A 84 -29.42 -36.58 -12.39
CA ASP A 84 -30.18 -37.01 -13.59
C ASP A 84 -29.92 -36.09 -14.80
N LEU A 85 -29.87 -34.78 -14.60
CA LEU A 85 -29.47 -33.83 -15.64
C LEU A 85 -28.03 -34.07 -16.12
N LEU A 86 -27.09 -34.27 -15.18
CA LEU A 86 -25.67 -34.46 -15.50
C LEU A 86 -25.46 -35.75 -16.30
N ILE A 87 -26.16 -36.83 -15.97
CA ILE A 87 -26.15 -38.09 -16.74
C ILE A 87 -26.65 -37.85 -18.17
N LYS A 88 -27.77 -37.12 -18.35
CA LYS A 88 -28.30 -36.80 -19.68
C LYS A 88 -27.36 -35.91 -20.49
N THR A 89 -26.68 -34.99 -19.81
CA THR A 89 -25.67 -34.09 -20.37
C THR A 89 -24.46 -34.87 -20.84
N ASP A 90 -23.91 -35.73 -19.97
CA ASP A 90 -22.79 -36.61 -20.25
C ASP A 90 -23.08 -37.52 -21.45
N LEU A 91 -24.21 -38.23 -21.45
CA LEU A 91 -24.64 -39.07 -22.59
C LEU A 91 -24.74 -38.28 -23.90
N THR A 92 -25.23 -37.03 -23.84
CA THR A 92 -25.31 -36.17 -25.02
C THR A 92 -23.92 -35.80 -25.53
N LEU A 93 -23.01 -35.41 -24.64
CA LEU A 93 -21.64 -35.04 -25.01
C LEU A 93 -20.81 -36.26 -25.45
N GLN A 94 -21.01 -37.44 -24.86
CA GLN A 94 -20.40 -38.70 -25.32
C GLN A 94 -20.81 -39.02 -26.76
N ASN A 95 -22.10 -38.87 -27.08
CA ASN A 95 -22.58 -39.04 -28.46
C ASN A 95 -21.93 -38.04 -29.42
N VAL A 96 -21.82 -36.77 -29.03
CA VAL A 96 -21.14 -35.74 -29.83
C VAL A 96 -19.66 -36.11 -30.05
N LYS A 97 -18.95 -36.48 -28.98
CA LYS A 97 -17.55 -36.90 -29.04
C LYS A 97 -17.35 -38.12 -29.93
N SER A 98 -18.21 -39.13 -29.82
CA SER A 98 -18.15 -40.35 -30.64
C SER A 98 -18.28 -40.01 -32.14
N ASN A 99 -19.23 -39.16 -32.52
CA ASN A 99 -19.39 -38.75 -33.92
C ASN A 99 -18.18 -37.93 -34.42
N PHE A 100 -17.67 -36.98 -33.63
CA PHE A 100 -16.44 -36.25 -34.00
C PHE A 100 -15.23 -37.17 -34.13
N THR A 101 -15.11 -38.17 -33.26
CA THR A 101 -14.01 -39.14 -33.27
C THR A 101 -14.06 -40.00 -34.53
N GLU A 102 -15.23 -40.49 -34.93
CA GLU A 102 -15.38 -41.24 -36.17
C GLU A 102 -15.10 -40.40 -37.41
N ILE A 103 -15.60 -39.15 -37.45
CA ILE A 103 -15.29 -38.23 -38.56
C ILE A 103 -13.78 -38.00 -38.64
N LYS A 104 -13.12 -37.73 -37.51
CA LYS A 104 -11.66 -37.56 -37.46
C LYS A 104 -10.92 -38.80 -37.95
N ARG A 105 -11.32 -39.99 -37.46
CA ARG A 105 -10.74 -41.27 -37.89
C ARG A 105 -10.83 -41.45 -39.41
N ILE A 106 -11.96 -41.08 -40.01
CA ILE A 106 -12.16 -41.17 -41.47
C ILE A 106 -11.30 -40.12 -42.20
N LEU A 107 -11.25 -38.88 -41.71
CA LEU A 107 -10.40 -37.81 -42.28
C LEU A 107 -8.90 -38.19 -42.28
N ASP A 108 -8.46 -38.95 -41.28
CA ASP A 108 -7.07 -39.39 -41.15
C ASP A 108 -6.67 -40.53 -42.12
N THR A 109 -7.62 -41.13 -42.86
CA THR A 109 -7.36 -42.29 -43.76
C THR A 109 -6.57 -41.98 -45.05
N SER A 110 -6.12 -40.73 -45.25
CA SER A 110 -5.39 -40.27 -46.46
C SER A 110 -6.13 -40.46 -47.80
N LYS A 111 -7.41 -40.81 -47.79
CA LYS A 111 -8.25 -40.95 -48.99
C LYS A 111 -8.72 -39.59 -49.51
N PRO A 112 -8.96 -39.43 -50.83
CA PRO A 112 -9.57 -38.22 -51.39
C PRO A 112 -10.94 -37.91 -50.77
N TRP A 113 -11.27 -36.62 -50.63
CA TRP A 113 -12.52 -36.15 -50.02
C TRP A 113 -13.77 -36.79 -50.62
N GLU A 114 -13.84 -36.93 -51.94
CA GLU A 114 -15.00 -37.49 -52.65
C GLU A 114 -15.31 -38.94 -52.27
N GLU A 115 -14.29 -39.72 -51.87
CA GLU A 115 -14.49 -41.13 -51.46
C GLU A 115 -15.01 -41.25 -50.02
N ILE A 116 -14.62 -40.32 -49.15
CA ILE A 116 -14.96 -40.36 -47.72
C ILE A 116 -16.19 -39.52 -47.37
N LYS A 117 -16.59 -38.59 -48.25
CA LYS A 117 -17.71 -37.65 -48.03
C LYS A 117 -18.99 -38.38 -47.64
N THR A 118 -19.37 -39.42 -48.39
CA THR A 118 -20.58 -40.21 -48.12
C THR A 118 -20.49 -40.97 -46.78
N GLU A 119 -19.31 -41.46 -46.39
CA GLU A 119 -19.10 -42.15 -45.11
C GLU A 119 -19.21 -41.18 -43.92
N ILE A 120 -18.71 -39.95 -44.08
CA ILE A 120 -18.77 -38.88 -43.08
C ILE A 120 -20.20 -38.33 -42.91
N GLY A 121 -21.01 -38.31 -43.98
CA GLY A 121 -22.33 -37.68 -44.00
C GLY A 121 -23.29 -38.16 -42.91
N PHE A 122 -23.26 -39.44 -42.55
CA PHE A 122 -24.07 -39.99 -41.45
C PHE A 122 -23.73 -39.32 -40.10
N TYR A 123 -22.44 -39.22 -39.77
CA TYR A 123 -21.98 -38.61 -38.52
C TYR A 123 -22.22 -37.10 -38.50
N VAL A 124 -22.12 -36.42 -39.65
CA VAL A 124 -22.42 -34.98 -39.77
C VAL A 124 -23.90 -34.71 -39.52
N ASP A 125 -24.81 -35.50 -40.09
CA ASP A 125 -26.25 -35.34 -39.84
C ASP A 125 -26.59 -35.60 -38.36
N ASN A 126 -25.97 -36.60 -37.74
CA ASN A 126 -26.13 -36.86 -36.31
C ASN A 126 -25.65 -35.68 -35.45
N LEU A 127 -24.45 -35.13 -35.71
CA LEU A 127 -23.93 -33.96 -35.02
C LEU A 127 -24.86 -32.75 -35.19
N TYR A 128 -25.34 -32.53 -36.42
CA TYR A 128 -26.29 -31.48 -36.72
C TYR A 128 -27.57 -31.66 -35.89
N ARG A 129 -28.15 -32.86 -35.80
CA ARG A 129 -29.34 -33.11 -34.95
C ARG A 129 -29.06 -32.91 -33.46
N LEU A 130 -27.89 -33.36 -32.97
CA LEU A 130 -27.49 -33.22 -31.57
C LEU A 130 -27.32 -31.75 -31.12
N ARG A 131 -27.07 -30.82 -32.05
CA ARG A 131 -26.95 -29.38 -31.75
C ARG A 131 -28.11 -28.83 -30.92
N PHE A 132 -29.34 -29.31 -31.15
CA PHE A 132 -30.52 -28.84 -30.43
C PHE A 132 -30.53 -29.29 -28.97
N ARG A 133 -29.96 -30.46 -28.67
CA ARG A 133 -29.75 -30.91 -27.30
C ARG A 133 -28.64 -30.10 -26.65
N VAL A 134 -27.51 -29.93 -27.34
CA VAL A 134 -26.39 -29.11 -26.84
C VAL A 134 -26.82 -27.68 -26.53
N LYS A 135 -27.62 -27.06 -27.40
CA LYS A 135 -28.19 -25.71 -27.19
C LYS A 135 -28.98 -25.57 -25.89
N ARG A 136 -29.62 -26.64 -25.41
CA ARG A 136 -30.45 -26.62 -24.20
C ARG A 136 -29.66 -26.82 -22.92
N ILE A 137 -28.48 -27.45 -22.98
CA ILE A 137 -27.66 -27.78 -21.80
C ILE A 137 -27.37 -26.55 -20.94
N PRO A 138 -26.93 -25.38 -21.48
CA PRO A 138 -26.64 -24.22 -20.63
C PRO A 138 -27.84 -23.75 -19.81
N GLU A 139 -29.01 -23.69 -20.42
CA GLU A 139 -30.25 -23.24 -19.74
C GLU A 139 -30.73 -24.26 -18.72
N GLU A 140 -30.65 -25.56 -19.04
CA GLU A 140 -31.02 -26.62 -18.09
C GLU A 140 -30.05 -26.64 -16.90
N VAL A 141 -28.74 -26.55 -17.14
CA VAL A 141 -27.72 -26.47 -16.08
C VAL A 141 -27.94 -25.21 -15.23
N ARG A 142 -28.18 -24.05 -15.85
CA ARG A 142 -28.48 -22.82 -15.11
C ARG A 142 -29.68 -23.01 -14.20
N MET A 143 -30.77 -23.59 -14.68
CA MET A 143 -32.00 -23.81 -13.89
C MET A 143 -31.73 -24.63 -12.62
N TYR A 144 -30.97 -25.73 -12.70
CA TYR A 144 -30.70 -26.58 -11.53
C TYR A 144 -29.66 -26.00 -10.56
N PHE A 145 -28.78 -25.12 -11.04
CA PHE A 145 -27.80 -24.41 -10.22
C PHE A 145 -28.20 -22.92 -10.03
N ASN A 146 -29.49 -22.59 -10.22
CA ASN A 146 -30.00 -21.22 -10.12
C ASN A 146 -30.25 -20.84 -8.67
N CYS A 147 -29.28 -20.14 -8.07
CA CYS A 147 -29.42 -19.66 -6.71
C CYS A 147 -30.57 -18.67 -6.51
N ILE A 148 -30.94 -17.89 -7.54
CA ILE A 148 -32.03 -16.90 -7.43
C ILE A 148 -33.39 -17.59 -7.25
N GLU A 149 -33.62 -18.68 -7.98
CA GLU A 149 -34.84 -19.50 -7.84
C GLU A 149 -34.92 -20.16 -6.46
N LEU A 150 -33.78 -20.48 -5.86
CA LEU A 150 -33.65 -21.02 -4.51
C LEU A 150 -33.78 -19.95 -3.41
N GLY A 151 -34.03 -18.69 -3.75
CA GLY A 151 -34.18 -17.58 -2.80
C GLY A 151 -32.87 -16.88 -2.41
N TYR A 152 -31.75 -17.26 -3.02
CA TYR A 152 -30.44 -16.65 -2.78
C TYR A 152 -30.11 -15.64 -3.89
N VAL A 153 -30.33 -14.36 -3.61
CA VAL A 153 -30.07 -13.28 -4.59
C VAL A 153 -28.56 -13.10 -4.78
N THR A 154 -27.99 -13.70 -5.82
CA THR A 154 -26.57 -13.59 -6.16
C THR A 154 -26.35 -13.49 -7.67
N ARG A 155 -25.30 -12.77 -8.05
CA ARG A 155 -24.78 -12.75 -9.43
C ARG A 155 -23.67 -13.78 -9.66
N ALA A 156 -23.18 -14.42 -8.61
CA ALA A 156 -22.14 -15.43 -8.74
C ALA A 156 -22.75 -16.74 -9.26
N GLU A 157 -22.21 -17.24 -10.36
CA GLU A 157 -22.59 -18.54 -10.91
C GLU A 157 -21.84 -19.65 -10.15
N LEU A 158 -22.53 -20.74 -9.84
CA LEU A 158 -21.93 -21.93 -9.25
C LEU A 158 -21.16 -22.76 -10.28
N ILE A 159 -21.60 -22.70 -11.53
CA ILE A 159 -20.92 -23.32 -12.68
C ILE A 159 -20.02 -22.26 -13.30
N PRO A 160 -18.74 -22.58 -13.56
CA PRO A 160 -17.81 -21.65 -14.19
C PRO A 160 -18.35 -21.14 -15.54
N GLY A 161 -18.31 -19.82 -15.74
CA GLY A 161 -18.85 -19.21 -16.95
C GLY A 161 -18.15 -19.65 -18.24
N ASP A 162 -16.89 -20.06 -18.16
CA ASP A 162 -16.13 -20.65 -19.27
C ASP A 162 -16.72 -21.99 -19.75
N VAL A 163 -17.26 -22.82 -18.85
CA VAL A 163 -17.98 -24.04 -19.21
C VAL A 163 -19.24 -23.72 -20.02
N LEU A 164 -19.99 -22.69 -19.60
CA LEU A 164 -21.20 -22.25 -20.32
C LEU A 164 -20.85 -21.67 -21.70
N ILE A 165 -19.78 -20.89 -21.79
CA ILE A 165 -19.26 -20.35 -23.06
C ILE A 165 -18.79 -21.47 -23.99
N ASP A 166 -18.18 -22.52 -23.44
CA ASP A 166 -17.72 -23.66 -24.23
C ASP A 166 -18.88 -24.48 -24.79
N LEU A 167 -20.00 -24.60 -24.06
CA LEU A 167 -21.24 -25.19 -24.58
C LEU A 167 -21.84 -24.37 -25.74
N ASP A 168 -21.87 -23.04 -25.61
CA ASP A 168 -22.34 -22.15 -26.69
C ASP A 168 -21.43 -22.25 -27.93
N THR A 169 -20.12 -22.31 -27.70
CA THR A 169 -19.13 -22.49 -28.77
C THR A 169 -19.32 -23.84 -29.47
N LEU A 170 -19.56 -24.92 -28.71
CA LEU A 170 -19.85 -26.23 -29.26
C LEU A 170 -21.15 -26.22 -30.09
N PHE A 171 -22.21 -25.59 -29.59
CA PHE A 171 -23.45 -25.41 -30.34
C PHE A 171 -23.22 -24.70 -31.69
N LYS A 172 -22.40 -23.65 -31.70
CA LYS A 172 -22.04 -22.93 -32.92
C LYS A 172 -21.30 -23.84 -33.91
N ILE A 173 -20.30 -24.59 -33.44
CA ILE A 173 -19.56 -25.57 -34.26
C ILE A 173 -20.52 -26.59 -34.88
N LEU A 174 -21.45 -27.15 -34.10
CA LEU A 174 -22.43 -28.13 -34.58
C LEU A 174 -23.46 -27.53 -35.54
N SER A 175 -23.68 -26.21 -35.50
CA SER A 175 -24.60 -25.52 -36.42
C SER A 175 -23.96 -25.26 -37.78
N GLU A 176 -22.66 -24.98 -37.80
CA GLU A 176 -21.90 -24.64 -39.01
C GLU A 176 -21.33 -25.88 -39.71
N ILE A 177 -21.21 -27.02 -39.01
CA ILE A 177 -20.61 -28.26 -39.55
C ILE A 177 -21.28 -28.76 -40.83
N LEU A 178 -22.62 -28.67 -40.92
CA LEU A 178 -23.37 -29.11 -42.09
C LEU A 178 -23.09 -28.21 -43.30
N VAL A 179 -22.90 -26.90 -43.07
CA VAL A 179 -22.60 -25.91 -44.11
C VAL A 179 -21.23 -26.20 -44.72
N TYR A 180 -20.22 -26.44 -43.88
CA TYR A 180 -18.88 -26.75 -44.37
C TYR A 180 -18.80 -28.11 -45.06
N TYR A 181 -19.56 -29.09 -44.58
CA TYR A 181 -19.68 -30.40 -45.22
C TYR A 181 -20.34 -30.32 -46.60
N GLN A 182 -21.43 -29.56 -46.74
CA GLN A 182 -22.15 -29.41 -48.02
C GLN A 182 -21.40 -28.51 -49.02
N GLY A 183 -20.68 -27.50 -48.54
CA GLY A 183 -19.93 -26.55 -49.35
C GLY A 183 -18.53 -27.01 -49.79
N ASP A 184 -18.16 -28.26 -49.52
CA ASP A 184 -16.86 -28.85 -49.88
C ASP A 184 -15.64 -28.07 -49.34
N HIS A 185 -15.82 -27.39 -48.20
CA HIS A 185 -14.77 -26.62 -47.54
C HIS A 185 -13.92 -27.52 -46.62
N VAL A 186 -13.20 -28.49 -47.18
CA VAL A 186 -12.50 -29.58 -46.45
C VAL A 186 -11.60 -29.07 -45.32
N GLN A 187 -10.80 -28.02 -45.56
CA GLN A 187 -9.90 -27.47 -44.53
C GLN A 187 -10.68 -26.83 -43.35
N LEU A 188 -11.77 -26.10 -43.64
CA LEU A 188 -12.60 -25.49 -42.61
C LEU A 188 -13.39 -26.54 -41.85
N PHE A 189 -13.92 -27.54 -42.55
CA PHE A 189 -14.61 -28.69 -41.96
C PHE A 189 -13.68 -29.44 -40.99
N THR A 190 -12.45 -29.74 -41.39
CA THR A 190 -11.45 -30.43 -40.56
C THR A 190 -11.14 -29.63 -39.28
N ARG A 191 -10.92 -28.31 -39.38
CA ARG A 191 -10.70 -27.46 -38.19
C ARG A 191 -11.90 -27.44 -37.25
N HIS A 192 -13.12 -27.45 -37.78
CA HIS A 192 -14.34 -27.49 -36.96
C HIS A 192 -14.50 -28.84 -36.25
N VAL A 193 -14.12 -29.94 -36.90
CA VAL A 193 -14.10 -31.27 -36.28
C VAL A 193 -13.08 -31.33 -35.14
N GLU A 194 -11.87 -30.80 -35.34
CA GLU A 194 -10.84 -30.77 -34.30
C GLU A 194 -11.23 -29.87 -33.12
N SER A 195 -11.71 -28.66 -33.40
CA SER A 195 -12.18 -27.72 -32.37
C SER A 195 -13.36 -28.29 -31.59
N GLY A 196 -14.33 -28.89 -32.30
CA GLY A 196 -15.49 -29.54 -31.71
C GLY A 196 -15.11 -30.72 -30.82
N LEU A 197 -14.18 -31.57 -31.28
CA LEU A 197 -13.66 -32.69 -30.49
C LEU A 197 -12.95 -32.22 -29.21
N ASN A 198 -12.12 -31.18 -29.31
CA ASN A 198 -11.42 -30.61 -28.16
C ASN A 198 -12.42 -30.04 -27.15
N LYS A 199 -13.33 -29.17 -27.59
CA LYS A 199 -14.37 -28.57 -26.72
C LYS A 199 -15.24 -29.62 -26.06
N THR A 200 -15.69 -30.61 -26.82
CA THR A 200 -16.50 -31.71 -26.27
C THR A 200 -15.72 -32.53 -25.23
N THR A 201 -14.41 -32.72 -25.43
CA THR A 201 -13.56 -33.46 -24.47
C THR A 201 -13.42 -32.70 -23.16
N THR A 202 -13.13 -31.39 -23.20
CA THR A 202 -13.05 -30.56 -22.00
C THR A 202 -14.39 -30.49 -21.25
N LEU A 203 -15.50 -30.33 -21.98
CA LEU A 203 -16.84 -30.34 -21.39
C LEU A 203 -17.18 -31.69 -20.75
N LEU A 204 -16.84 -32.81 -21.40
CA LEU A 204 -17.01 -34.15 -20.83
C LEU A 204 -16.22 -34.32 -19.54
N GLU A 205 -14.95 -33.90 -19.51
CA GLU A 205 -14.13 -33.99 -18.31
C GLU A 205 -14.75 -33.23 -17.14
N PHE A 206 -15.28 -32.03 -17.40
CA PHE A 206 -15.97 -31.22 -16.39
C PHE A 206 -17.26 -31.90 -15.90
N PHE A 207 -18.19 -32.24 -16.81
CA PHE A 207 -19.50 -32.78 -16.43
C PHE A 207 -19.41 -34.18 -15.81
N HIS A 208 -18.47 -35.01 -16.28
CA HIS A 208 -18.19 -36.33 -15.69
C HIS A 208 -17.63 -36.22 -14.27
N MET A 209 -16.76 -35.23 -14.02
CA MET A 209 -16.26 -34.94 -12.69
C MET A 209 -17.37 -34.41 -11.76
N LEU A 210 -18.20 -33.50 -12.28
CA LEU A 210 -19.34 -32.94 -11.55
C LEU A 210 -20.39 -34.00 -11.21
N GLU A 211 -20.65 -34.96 -12.10
CA GLU A 211 -21.56 -36.08 -11.87
C GLU A 211 -21.05 -36.99 -10.75
N ARG A 212 -19.81 -37.46 -10.87
CA ARG A 212 -19.24 -38.44 -9.93
C ARG A 212 -18.94 -37.86 -8.56
N ASN A 213 -18.50 -36.61 -8.52
CA ASN A 213 -17.97 -35.95 -7.33
C ASN A 213 -18.76 -34.66 -7.03
N TYR A 214 -20.09 -34.71 -7.15
CA TYR A 214 -20.98 -33.56 -6.96
C TYR A 214 -20.75 -32.83 -5.62
N GLU A 215 -20.66 -33.58 -4.52
CA GLU A 215 -20.41 -33.01 -3.19
C GLU A 215 -19.03 -32.37 -3.09
N ASP A 216 -17.98 -33.08 -3.52
CA ASP A 216 -16.61 -32.56 -3.53
C ASP A 216 -16.48 -31.29 -4.39
N TYR A 217 -17.23 -31.22 -5.50
CA TYR A 217 -17.26 -30.04 -6.34
C TYR A 217 -17.83 -28.83 -5.59
N LEU A 218 -18.97 -29.01 -4.92
CA LEU A 218 -19.59 -27.95 -4.11
C LEU A 218 -18.71 -27.56 -2.93
N ASP A 219 -18.05 -28.53 -2.27
CA ASP A 219 -17.11 -28.23 -1.18
C ASP A 219 -15.91 -27.40 -1.66
N LYS A 220 -15.33 -27.74 -2.82
CA LYS A 220 -14.26 -26.93 -3.43
C LYS A 220 -14.73 -25.53 -3.80
N TYR A 221 -15.95 -25.40 -4.33
CA TYR A 221 -16.54 -24.11 -4.63
C TYR A 221 -16.71 -23.27 -3.35
N ILE A 222 -17.31 -23.86 -2.31
CA ILE A 222 -17.55 -23.21 -1.01
C ILE A 222 -16.23 -22.75 -0.40
N GLU A 223 -15.20 -23.60 -0.39
CA GLU A 223 -13.89 -23.25 0.15
C GLU A 223 -13.26 -22.10 -0.63
N SER A 224 -13.27 -22.17 -1.96
CA SER A 224 -12.76 -21.09 -2.81
C SER A 224 -13.51 -19.77 -2.56
N ALA A 225 -14.83 -19.81 -2.49
CA ALA A 225 -15.67 -18.64 -2.24
C ALA A 225 -15.47 -18.08 -0.82
N ARG A 226 -15.25 -18.93 0.19
CA ARG A 226 -14.92 -18.52 1.58
C ARG A 226 -13.57 -17.81 1.65
N VAL A 227 -12.55 -18.34 0.96
CA VAL A 227 -11.23 -17.69 0.85
C VAL A 227 -11.33 -16.33 0.16
N GLU A 228 -12.15 -16.21 -0.90
CA GLU A 228 -12.39 -14.91 -1.54
C GLU A 228 -13.15 -13.94 -0.63
N LEU A 229 -14.18 -14.43 0.06
CA LEU A 229 -14.98 -13.64 1.01
C LEU A 229 -14.10 -13.10 2.15
N GLU A 230 -13.22 -13.95 2.71
CA GLU A 230 -12.32 -13.56 3.79
C GLU A 230 -11.37 -12.43 3.38
N LYS A 231 -10.93 -12.39 2.12
CA LYS A 231 -10.10 -11.30 1.59
C LYS A 231 -10.87 -9.99 1.43
N LEU A 232 -12.19 -10.04 1.26
CA LEU A 232 -13.03 -8.86 1.05
C LEU A 232 -13.59 -8.28 2.34
N GLU A 233 -13.68 -9.09 3.39
CA GLU A 233 -14.19 -8.66 4.68
C GLU A 233 -13.12 -7.96 5.52
N LEU A 234 -13.45 -6.75 5.96
CA LEU A 234 -12.66 -6.03 6.95
C LEU A 234 -12.98 -6.62 8.34
N LYS A 235 -12.01 -7.34 8.90
CA LYS A 235 -12.11 -8.03 10.20
C LYS A 235 -11.26 -7.30 11.25
N TYR A 236 -11.79 -7.25 12.46
CA TYR A 236 -11.01 -6.84 13.63
C TYR A 236 -10.08 -7.99 14.06
N ILE A 237 -8.77 -7.74 14.09
CA ILE A 237 -7.73 -8.72 14.44
C ILE A 237 -6.98 -8.38 15.73
N GLY A 238 -7.41 -7.32 16.44
CA GLY A 238 -6.78 -6.88 17.68
C GLY A 238 -5.30 -6.53 17.48
N PHE A 239 -4.41 -7.12 18.28
CA PHE A 239 -2.99 -6.77 18.32
C PHE A 239 -2.10 -7.55 17.32
N GLU A 240 -2.69 -8.28 16.38
CA GLU A 240 -1.93 -9.13 15.47
C GLU A 240 -0.91 -8.33 14.63
N ASN A 241 -1.28 -7.15 14.13
CA ASN A 241 -0.35 -6.25 13.42
C ASN A 241 0.87 -5.87 14.28
N PHE A 242 0.67 -5.61 15.57
CA PHE A 242 1.75 -5.27 16.50
C PHE A 242 2.63 -6.49 16.83
N ASN A 243 2.04 -7.67 16.96
CA ASN A 243 2.80 -8.91 17.14
C ASN A 243 3.66 -9.20 15.89
N ARG A 244 3.10 -9.01 14.69
CA ARG A 244 3.84 -9.11 13.43
C ARG A 244 4.99 -8.08 13.39
N LEU A 245 4.72 -6.84 13.80
CA LEU A 245 5.71 -5.76 13.83
C LEU A 245 6.88 -6.08 14.77
N SER A 246 6.60 -6.68 15.93
CA SER A 246 7.62 -7.10 16.90
C SER A 246 8.55 -8.22 16.41
N ARG A 247 8.20 -8.88 15.30
CA ARG A 247 8.97 -9.97 14.69
C ARG A 247 9.55 -9.58 13.33
N ASP A 248 9.43 -8.31 12.92
CA ASP A 248 9.86 -7.84 11.61
C ASP A 248 11.26 -7.21 11.67
N PRO A 249 12.30 -7.85 11.09
CA PRO A 249 13.65 -7.29 11.06
C PRO A 249 13.72 -5.91 10.38
N ARG A 250 12.85 -5.65 9.39
CA ARG A 250 12.82 -4.35 8.69
C ARG A 250 12.34 -3.24 9.62
N PHE A 251 11.40 -3.53 10.52
CA PHE A 251 10.93 -2.57 11.52
C PHE A 251 12.08 -2.13 12.44
N TYR A 252 12.85 -3.08 12.97
CA TYR A 252 13.99 -2.75 13.84
C TYR A 252 15.08 -1.98 13.09
N ASN A 253 15.35 -2.33 11.83
CA ASN A 253 16.26 -1.54 11.01
C ASN A 253 15.75 -0.11 10.80
N ALA A 254 14.47 0.06 10.50
CA ALA A 254 13.88 1.38 10.31
C ALA A 254 13.89 2.22 11.59
N LEU A 255 13.59 1.60 12.74
CA LEU A 255 13.72 2.21 14.06
C LEU A 255 15.16 2.65 14.34
N TYR A 256 16.13 1.75 14.11
CA TYR A 256 17.55 2.04 14.28
C TYR A 256 17.99 3.21 13.39
N LYS A 257 17.62 3.21 12.11
CA LYS A 257 17.98 4.26 11.16
C LYS A 257 17.35 5.61 11.51
N THR A 258 16.10 5.63 11.95
CA THR A 258 15.46 6.86 12.43
C THR A 258 16.15 7.43 13.67
N LEU A 259 16.41 6.59 14.68
CA LEU A 259 17.07 7.04 15.91
C LEU A 259 18.53 7.45 15.67
N LEU A 260 19.26 6.69 14.85
CA LEU A 260 20.63 7.03 14.46
C LEU A 260 20.65 8.35 13.69
N PHE A 261 19.71 8.54 12.75
CA PHE A 261 19.60 9.77 11.98
C PHE A 261 19.39 10.98 12.87
N VAL A 262 18.47 10.91 13.83
CA VAL A 262 18.27 11.95 14.84
C VAL A 262 19.54 12.19 15.65
N ALA A 263 20.18 11.11 16.13
CA ALA A 263 21.38 11.18 16.96
C ALA A 263 22.59 11.78 16.23
N THR A 264 22.67 11.67 14.91
CA THR A 264 23.79 12.22 14.12
C THR A 264 23.46 13.57 13.50
N SER A 265 22.25 13.77 12.99
CA SER A 265 21.90 14.97 12.23
C SER A 265 21.60 16.17 13.13
N VAL A 266 21.01 15.95 14.31
CA VAL A 266 20.70 17.01 15.28
C VAL A 266 21.97 17.66 15.83
N PRO A 267 22.95 16.91 16.37
CA PRO A 267 24.20 17.52 16.80
C PRO A 267 24.91 18.24 15.66
N LEU A 268 24.89 17.68 14.45
CA LEU A 268 25.52 18.30 13.28
C LEU A 268 24.89 19.66 12.94
N LYS A 269 23.57 19.72 12.75
CA LYS A 269 22.86 20.96 12.38
C LYS A 269 22.92 22.01 13.49
N VAL A 270 22.87 21.58 14.75
CA VAL A 270 22.99 22.48 15.92
C VAL A 270 24.39 23.06 16.00
N SER A 271 25.42 22.22 15.87
CA SER A 271 26.82 22.66 15.91
C SER A 271 27.11 23.67 14.80
N ILE A 272 26.70 23.39 13.56
CA ILE A 272 26.88 24.31 12.44
C ILE A 272 26.12 25.63 12.69
N GLY A 273 24.86 25.55 13.11
CA GLY A 273 24.05 26.75 13.38
C GLY A 273 24.63 27.63 14.49
N VAL A 274 25.09 27.04 15.59
CA VAL A 274 25.73 27.75 16.71
C VAL A 274 27.07 28.35 16.28
N LEU A 275 27.92 27.59 15.59
CA LEU A 275 29.22 28.09 15.10
C LEU A 275 29.04 29.29 14.16
N LEU A 276 28.12 29.19 13.18
CA LEU A 276 27.81 30.29 12.28
C LEU A 276 27.18 31.47 13.03
N ALA A 277 26.30 31.23 13.99
CA ALA A 277 25.72 32.31 14.79
C ALA A 277 26.78 33.07 15.59
N LEU A 278 27.72 32.37 16.23
CA LEU A 278 28.83 32.99 16.97
C LEU A 278 29.75 33.78 16.04
N PHE A 279 30.14 33.18 14.91
CA PHE A 279 30.99 33.82 13.92
C PHE A 279 30.34 35.11 13.41
N TYR A 280 29.12 35.02 12.88
CA TYR A 280 28.42 36.16 12.27
C TYR A 280 27.85 37.17 13.28
N SER A 281 27.91 36.90 14.59
CA SER A 281 27.60 37.88 15.64
C SER A 281 28.77 38.83 15.91
N THR A 282 29.99 38.50 15.46
CA THR A 282 31.20 39.31 15.65
C THR A 282 31.15 40.59 14.81
N PRO A 283 31.49 41.78 15.37
CA PRO A 283 31.46 43.04 14.64
C PRO A 283 32.55 43.18 13.55
N MET A 284 33.57 42.33 13.56
CA MET A 284 34.71 42.38 12.62
C MET A 284 34.36 41.94 11.18
N ILE A 285 33.18 41.35 10.96
CA ILE A 285 32.79 40.82 9.64
C ILE A 285 32.17 41.92 8.78
N TYR A 286 32.89 42.33 7.74
CA TYR A 286 32.39 43.26 6.73
C TYR A 286 31.23 42.63 5.93
N GLY A 287 30.19 43.40 5.61
CA GLY A 287 29.04 42.88 4.85
C GLY A 287 28.14 41.87 5.59
N ARG A 288 28.26 41.75 6.92
CA ARG A 288 27.53 40.77 7.76
C ARG A 288 26.03 40.63 7.47
N LYS A 289 25.32 41.71 7.13
CA LYS A 289 23.87 41.67 6.84
C LYS A 289 23.57 40.84 5.59
N ALA A 290 24.35 41.04 4.52
CA ALA A 290 24.20 40.29 3.28
C ALA A 290 24.61 38.82 3.45
N LEU A 291 25.71 38.55 4.16
CA LEU A 291 26.16 37.18 4.42
C LEU A 291 25.15 36.39 5.27
N ARG A 292 24.57 37.02 6.30
CA ARG A 292 23.49 36.42 7.08
C ARG A 292 22.30 36.07 6.21
N ALA A 293 21.87 36.97 5.31
CA ALA A 293 20.77 36.70 4.39
C ALA A 293 21.09 35.53 3.45
N LEU A 294 22.31 35.45 2.90
CA LEU A 294 22.74 34.33 2.06
C LEU A 294 22.71 33.00 2.82
N LEU A 295 23.10 32.98 4.10
CA LEU A 295 23.09 31.78 4.92
C LEU A 295 21.68 31.28 5.26
N LEU A 296 20.64 32.09 5.05
CA LEU A 296 19.24 31.68 5.19
C LEU A 296 18.67 31.02 3.93
N VAL A 297 19.37 31.11 2.79
CA VAL A 297 18.92 30.59 1.50
C VAL A 297 18.50 29.11 1.56
N PRO A 298 19.24 28.19 2.20
CA PRO A 298 18.83 26.78 2.23
C PRO A 298 17.43 26.57 2.80
N TRP A 299 17.05 27.33 3.83
CA TRP A 299 15.73 27.24 4.46
C TRP A 299 14.63 27.96 3.67
N ALA A 300 15.00 28.92 2.80
CA ALA A 300 14.06 29.64 1.95
C ALA A 300 13.66 28.86 0.69
N ILE A 301 14.45 27.88 0.26
CA ILE A 301 14.18 27.08 -0.94
C ILE A 301 13.16 25.97 -0.61
N PRO A 302 12.16 25.72 -1.48
CA PRO A 302 11.24 24.60 -1.32
C PRO A 302 11.96 23.25 -1.16
N PHE A 303 11.54 22.45 -0.17
CA PHE A 303 12.16 21.17 0.16
C PHE A 303 12.36 20.26 -1.06
N LEU A 304 11.29 20.06 -1.85
CA LEU A 304 11.30 19.15 -3.00
C LEU A 304 12.36 19.54 -4.03
N LEU A 305 12.49 20.84 -4.32
CA LEU A 305 13.49 21.35 -5.24
C LEU A 305 14.90 21.05 -4.73
N SER A 306 15.17 21.38 -3.46
CA SER A 306 16.45 21.09 -2.80
C SER A 306 16.80 19.61 -2.83
N ALA A 307 15.86 18.74 -2.47
CA ALA A 307 16.09 17.29 -2.42
C ALA A 307 16.37 16.70 -3.81
N LEU A 308 15.65 17.15 -4.84
CA LEU A 308 15.91 16.74 -6.22
C LEU A 308 17.27 17.23 -6.72
N THR A 309 17.66 18.47 -6.41
CA THR A 309 19.00 18.97 -6.74
C THR A 309 20.08 18.09 -6.10
N TRP A 310 19.94 17.74 -4.83
CA TRP A 310 20.88 16.82 -4.17
C TRP A 310 20.87 15.43 -4.82
N LYS A 311 19.70 14.90 -5.19
CA LYS A 311 19.61 13.65 -5.96
C LYS A 311 20.45 13.68 -7.24
N PHE A 312 20.36 14.78 -8.01
CA PHE A 312 21.14 14.95 -9.24
C PHE A 312 22.64 15.10 -8.96
N LEU A 313 23.02 15.88 -7.94
CA LEU A 313 24.43 16.08 -7.58
C LEU A 313 25.14 14.81 -7.11
N PHE A 314 24.39 13.82 -6.65
CA PHE A 314 24.88 12.51 -6.23
C PHE A 314 24.44 11.37 -7.17
N HIS A 315 23.94 11.68 -8.37
CA HIS A 315 23.55 10.66 -9.35
C HIS A 315 24.77 9.84 -9.79
N PRO A 316 24.67 8.50 -9.97
CA PRO A 316 25.80 7.69 -10.38
C PRO A 316 26.30 8.11 -11.76
N GLY A 317 27.62 8.20 -11.93
CA GLY A 317 28.28 8.55 -13.19
C GLY A 317 28.20 10.02 -13.61
N GLU A 318 27.17 10.76 -13.20
CA GLU A 318 26.91 12.15 -13.66
C GLU A 318 26.99 13.19 -12.53
N GLY A 319 26.80 12.76 -11.29
CA GLY A 319 26.75 13.63 -10.12
C GLY A 319 28.11 14.19 -9.73
N GLN A 320 28.27 15.51 -9.86
CA GLN A 320 29.53 16.20 -9.57
C GLN A 320 29.98 16.04 -8.10
N LEU A 321 29.06 16.11 -7.14
CA LEU A 321 29.39 15.96 -5.72
C LEU A 321 29.67 14.49 -5.35
N GLY A 322 28.90 13.56 -5.92
CA GLY A 322 29.16 12.13 -5.75
C GLY A 322 30.57 11.76 -6.23
N ALA A 323 30.97 12.24 -7.40
CA ALA A 323 32.30 12.03 -7.94
C ALA A 323 33.40 12.71 -7.10
N LEU A 324 33.21 13.98 -6.72
CA LEU A 324 34.19 14.76 -5.95
C LEU A 324 34.50 14.11 -4.59
N PHE A 325 33.47 13.66 -3.86
CA PHE A 325 33.61 13.06 -2.54
C PHE A 325 33.77 11.53 -2.57
N LYS A 326 33.76 10.91 -3.76
CA LYS A 326 33.75 9.45 -3.95
C LYS A 326 32.60 8.77 -3.18
N LEU A 327 31.45 9.44 -3.14
CA LEU A 327 30.25 8.96 -2.48
C LEU A 327 29.28 8.37 -3.49
N ASP A 328 28.94 7.11 -3.29
CA ASP A 328 27.95 6.38 -4.07
C ASP A 328 26.79 5.95 -3.17
N MET A 329 25.75 6.78 -3.15
CA MET A 329 24.56 6.59 -2.34
C MET A 329 23.59 5.54 -2.88
N TYR A 330 23.84 4.95 -4.06
CA TYR A 330 22.97 3.94 -4.66
C TYR A 330 23.46 2.52 -4.39
N ASN A 331 24.77 2.35 -4.18
CA ASN A 331 25.36 1.05 -3.86
C ASN A 331 25.77 0.91 -2.40
N TYR A 332 26.16 2.00 -1.73
CA TYR A 332 26.70 1.96 -0.36
C TYR A 332 25.78 2.64 0.65
N GLU A 333 25.36 1.86 1.64
CA GLU A 333 24.43 2.26 2.70
C GLU A 333 24.90 3.49 3.48
N TRP A 334 26.16 3.49 3.93
CA TRP A 334 26.69 4.58 4.74
C TRP A 334 26.98 5.85 3.93
N HIS A 335 27.23 5.73 2.62
CA HIS A 335 27.32 6.89 1.75
C HIS A 335 25.96 7.58 1.63
N ALA A 336 24.88 6.81 1.41
CA ALA A 336 23.52 7.37 1.39
C ALA A 336 23.15 8.01 2.73
N PHE A 337 23.42 7.33 3.84
CA PHE A 337 23.13 7.83 5.18
C PHE A 337 23.89 9.14 5.48
N LEU A 338 25.16 9.24 5.07
CA LEU A 338 25.95 10.46 5.20
C LEU A 338 25.33 11.61 4.39
N VAL A 339 24.94 11.35 3.14
CA VAL A 339 24.28 12.35 2.28
C VAL A 339 22.99 12.86 2.93
N TYR A 340 22.18 11.98 3.56
CA TYR A 340 20.97 12.42 4.27
C TYR A 340 21.29 13.37 5.43
N ASN A 341 22.33 13.07 6.22
CA ASN A 341 22.75 13.90 7.35
C ASN A 341 23.25 15.27 6.89
N LEU A 342 24.05 15.30 5.82
CA LEU A 342 24.57 16.54 5.24
C LEU A 342 23.44 17.38 4.66
N PHE A 343 22.51 16.76 3.94
CA PHE A 343 21.34 17.43 3.38
C PHE A 343 20.48 18.06 4.49
N GLU A 344 20.16 17.29 5.53
CA GLU A 344 19.33 17.81 6.62
C GLU A 344 20.05 18.92 7.40
N ALA A 345 21.35 18.77 7.65
CA ALA A 345 22.13 19.81 8.31
C ALA A 345 22.15 21.09 7.48
N TRP A 346 22.41 21.00 6.16
CA TRP A 346 22.38 22.12 5.23
C TRP A 346 21.01 22.82 5.21
N LEU A 347 19.93 22.05 5.22
CA LEU A 347 18.58 22.60 5.19
C LEU A 347 18.17 23.30 6.50
N ALA A 348 18.59 22.76 7.65
CA ALA A 348 18.05 23.14 8.95
C ALA A 348 18.99 23.97 9.85
N TYR A 349 20.31 24.03 9.57
CA TYR A 349 21.21 24.94 10.30
C TYR A 349 20.73 26.40 10.30
N PRO A 350 20.09 26.96 9.25
CA PRO A 350 19.72 28.37 9.23
C PRO A 350 18.71 28.73 10.32
N PHE A 351 17.81 27.79 10.66
CA PHE A 351 16.85 27.96 11.75
C PHE A 351 17.57 28.04 13.10
N ILE A 352 18.48 27.10 13.40
CA ILE A 352 19.29 27.13 14.63
C ILE A 352 20.12 28.41 14.71
N MET A 353 20.78 28.78 13.60
CA MET A 353 21.58 30.00 13.51
C MET A 353 20.74 31.23 13.85
N THR A 354 19.54 31.36 13.27
CA THR A 354 18.65 32.50 13.49
C THR A 354 18.21 32.63 14.95
N ILE A 355 17.78 31.53 15.56
CA ILE A 355 17.38 31.53 16.98
C ILE A 355 18.57 31.86 17.88
N THR A 356 19.73 31.26 17.61
CA THR A 356 20.96 31.49 18.38
C THR A 356 21.39 32.95 18.29
N MET A 357 21.36 33.55 17.09
CA MET A 357 21.69 34.97 16.91
C MET A 357 20.69 35.91 17.60
N GLY A 358 19.41 35.59 17.58
CA GLY A 358 18.38 36.33 18.32
C GLY A 358 18.66 36.30 19.82
N ALA A 359 19.03 35.13 20.36
CA ALA A 359 19.42 34.96 21.75
C ALA A 359 20.71 35.72 22.11
N LEU A 360 21.74 35.64 21.27
CA LEU A 360 23.00 36.38 21.43
C LEU A 360 22.78 37.89 21.46
N SER A 361 21.84 38.40 20.66
CA SER A 361 21.53 39.84 20.59
C SER A 361 20.88 40.36 21.88
N GLY A 362 20.32 39.49 22.72
CA GLY A 362 19.75 39.84 24.03
C GLY A 362 20.75 39.81 25.19
N LEU A 363 21.99 39.37 24.97
CA LEU A 363 23.01 39.34 26.02
C LEU A 363 23.53 40.75 26.33
N SER A 364 23.68 41.08 27.62
CA SER A 364 24.33 42.34 28.02
C SER A 364 25.80 42.33 27.62
N LYS A 365 26.26 43.43 27.02
CA LYS A 365 27.69 43.62 26.68
C LYS A 365 28.57 43.60 27.92
N ASP A 366 28.06 44.11 29.05
CA ASP A 366 28.78 44.20 30.31
C ASP A 366 29.23 42.82 30.81
N VAL A 367 28.41 41.79 30.63
CA VAL A 367 28.75 40.40 31.02
C VAL A 367 29.92 39.87 30.18
N ILE A 368 29.96 40.21 28.89
CA ILE A 368 31.03 39.80 27.99
C ILE A 368 32.30 40.60 28.28
N GLU A 369 32.19 41.90 28.54
CA GLU A 369 33.33 42.77 28.88
C GLU A 369 33.94 42.39 30.24
N ALA A 370 33.13 42.15 31.27
CA ALA A 370 33.58 41.68 32.57
C ALA A 370 34.37 40.37 32.45
N SER A 371 33.89 39.42 31.63
CA SER A 371 34.62 38.17 31.39
C SER A 371 35.98 38.36 30.71
N MET A 372 36.15 39.42 29.90
CA MET A 372 37.44 39.76 29.29
C MET A 372 38.40 40.35 30.31
N VAL A 373 37.90 41.15 31.25
CA VAL A 373 38.69 41.69 32.37
C VAL A 373 39.16 40.57 33.30
N ASP A 374 38.31 39.56 33.54
CA ASP A 374 38.64 38.36 34.33
C ASP A 374 39.60 37.39 33.61
N GLY A 375 40.08 37.73 32.41
CA GLY A 375 41.04 36.92 31.65
C GLY A 375 40.45 35.69 30.96
N ALA A 376 39.12 35.60 30.80
CA ALA A 376 38.49 34.46 30.15
C ALA A 376 38.79 34.40 28.65
N GLY A 377 39.43 33.32 28.20
CA GLY A 377 39.71 33.05 26.79
C GLY A 377 38.45 32.86 25.94
N ILE A 378 38.58 32.81 24.62
CA ILE A 378 37.44 32.61 23.69
C ILE A 378 36.67 31.32 24.03
N ARG A 379 37.40 30.22 24.30
CA ARG A 379 36.82 28.94 24.68
C ARG A 379 36.00 29.05 25.97
N ASP A 380 36.56 29.66 27.01
CA ASP A 380 35.86 29.84 28.29
C ASP A 380 34.62 30.72 28.14
N ARG A 381 34.72 31.84 27.41
CA ARG A 381 33.58 32.70 27.13
C ARG A 381 32.47 31.99 26.37
N VAL A 382 32.81 31.19 25.35
CA VAL A 382 31.80 30.43 24.58
C VAL A 382 31.13 29.38 25.47
N PHE A 383 31.90 28.48 26.09
CA PHE A 383 31.33 27.31 26.76
C PHE A 383 30.83 27.56 28.19
N LYS A 384 31.44 28.49 28.93
CA LYS A 384 31.09 28.75 30.34
C LYS A 384 30.17 29.96 30.54
N ILE A 385 30.06 30.85 29.54
CA ILE A 385 29.27 32.09 29.67
C ILE A 385 28.17 32.15 28.61
N ILE A 386 28.54 32.21 27.33
CA ILE A 386 27.60 32.45 26.24
C ILE A 386 26.61 31.29 26.09
N LEU A 387 27.10 30.06 25.93
CA LEU A 387 26.23 28.88 25.72
C LEU A 387 25.25 28.66 26.89
N PRO A 388 25.67 28.74 28.17
CA PRO A 388 24.74 28.68 29.30
C PRO A 388 23.67 29.78 29.28
N LEU A 389 24.03 31.02 28.94
CA LEU A 389 23.08 32.15 28.92
C LEU A 389 22.04 32.03 27.80
N ILE A 390 22.41 31.46 26.65
CA ILE A 390 21.48 31.22 25.52
C ILE A 390 20.90 29.81 25.50
N ALA A 391 21.15 29.00 26.55
CA ALA A 391 20.77 27.59 26.57
C ALA A 391 19.26 27.39 26.39
N LYS A 392 18.41 28.26 26.99
CA LYS A 392 16.95 28.15 26.88
C LYS A 392 16.44 28.26 25.44
N PRO A 393 16.69 29.36 24.70
CA PRO A 393 16.25 29.46 23.30
C PRO A 393 16.93 28.42 22.39
N LEU A 394 18.21 28.09 22.62
CA LEU A 394 18.90 27.06 21.85
C LEU A 394 18.30 25.67 22.06
N THR A 395 17.95 25.32 23.30
CA THR A 395 17.30 24.05 23.64
C THR A 395 15.93 23.97 22.99
N LEU A 396 15.14 25.05 23.00
CA LEU A 396 13.85 25.08 22.32
C LEU A 396 14.01 24.83 20.81
N ALA A 397 14.97 25.51 20.16
CA ALA A 397 15.24 25.30 18.73
C ALA A 397 15.70 23.87 18.42
N THR A 398 16.53 23.30 19.30
CA THR A 398 16.98 21.90 19.21
C THR A 398 15.80 20.94 19.37
N ILE A 399 14.88 21.19 20.30
CA ILE A 399 13.70 20.35 20.51
C ILE A 399 12.82 20.31 19.27
N LEU A 400 12.54 21.48 18.69
CA LEU A 400 11.69 21.62 17.51
C LEU A 400 12.31 20.92 16.29
N THR A 401 13.60 21.13 16.05
CA THR A 401 14.30 20.52 14.91
C THR A 401 14.51 19.01 15.08
N THR A 402 14.68 18.53 16.30
CA THR A 402 14.72 17.09 16.60
C THR A 402 13.38 16.43 16.33
N GLY A 403 12.27 17.09 16.69
CA GLY A 403 10.92 16.61 16.37
C GLY A 403 10.67 16.50 14.86
N ALA A 404 11.24 17.42 14.06
CA ALA A 404 11.21 17.34 12.61
C ALA A 404 12.08 16.17 12.08
N SER A 405 13.24 15.92 12.65
CA SER A 405 14.13 14.80 12.28
C SER A 405 13.53 13.43 12.59
N LEU A 406 12.81 13.30 13.71
CA LEU A 406 12.05 12.08 14.04
C LEU A 406 10.99 11.76 12.97
N GLN A 407 10.51 12.79 12.27
CA GLN A 407 9.51 12.71 11.21
C GLN A 407 10.13 12.76 9.81
N ALA A 408 11.43 12.47 9.67
CA ALA A 408 12.12 12.51 8.39
C ALA A 408 11.59 11.45 7.43
N PHE A 409 10.69 11.88 6.54
CA PHE A 409 10.07 11.06 5.51
C PHE A 409 10.60 11.40 4.11
N LEU A 410 10.53 12.68 3.75
CA LEU A 410 10.84 13.12 2.39
C LEU A 410 12.32 13.00 2.03
N ILE A 411 13.22 13.06 3.02
CA ILE A 411 14.68 12.95 2.80
C ILE A 411 15.03 11.58 2.18
N PRO A 412 14.80 10.44 2.87
CA PRO A 412 15.13 9.14 2.30
C PRO A 412 14.27 8.83 1.07
N LEU A 413 12.99 9.26 1.03
CA LEU A 413 12.10 9.00 -0.11
C LEU A 413 12.63 9.62 -1.41
N ILE A 414 12.93 10.91 -1.39
CA ILE A 414 13.21 11.66 -2.63
C ILE A 414 14.63 11.43 -3.12
N ILE A 415 15.62 11.35 -2.22
CA ILE A 415 17.03 11.26 -2.60
C ILE A 415 17.33 9.95 -3.35
N ASN A 416 16.92 8.80 -2.80
CA ASN A 416 17.14 7.49 -3.44
C ASN A 416 16.12 6.40 -3.01
N GLY A 417 15.00 6.76 -2.39
CA GLY A 417 13.97 5.80 -1.93
C GLY A 417 14.33 4.99 -0.69
N GLY A 418 15.27 5.44 0.15
CA GLY A 418 15.73 4.72 1.34
C GLY A 418 16.78 3.63 1.04
N GLY A 419 17.27 3.57 -0.19
CA GLY A 419 18.27 2.61 -0.63
C GLY A 419 19.65 2.74 0.02
N PRO A 420 20.58 1.82 -0.29
CA PRO A 420 20.45 0.67 -1.20
C PRO A 420 19.54 -0.44 -0.66
N VAL A 421 19.01 -1.28 -1.56
CA VAL A 421 18.34 -2.53 -1.18
C VAL A 421 19.39 -3.58 -0.81
N GLY A 422 19.15 -4.34 0.24
CA GLY A 422 20.05 -5.41 0.67
C GLY A 422 19.47 -6.29 1.76
N ARG A 423 20.27 -7.25 2.22
CA ARG A 423 19.93 -8.09 3.38
C ARG A 423 20.03 -7.26 4.66
N ILE A 424 18.99 -7.33 5.47
CA ILE A 424 18.87 -6.74 6.81
C ILE A 424 18.85 -7.91 7.78
N GLU A 425 19.76 -7.91 8.75
CA GLU A 425 19.87 -8.97 9.75
C GLU A 425 19.87 -8.35 11.14
N ILE A 426 18.92 -8.78 11.97
CA ILE A 426 18.72 -8.28 13.32
C ILE A 426 18.91 -9.46 14.29
N PRO A 427 19.96 -9.42 15.15
CA PRO A 427 20.21 -10.46 16.13
C PRO A 427 18.97 -10.75 16.99
N GLY A 428 18.57 -12.02 17.07
CA GLY A 428 17.42 -12.45 17.87
C GLY A 428 16.03 -12.23 17.23
N VAL A 429 15.93 -11.56 16.08
CA VAL A 429 14.66 -11.36 15.36
C VAL A 429 14.65 -12.13 14.04
N GLY A 430 15.76 -12.09 13.29
CA GLY A 430 15.87 -12.79 12.00
C GLY A 430 16.44 -11.89 10.91
N TRP A 431 16.15 -12.22 9.65
CA TRP A 431 16.62 -11.47 8.50
C TRP A 431 15.48 -11.18 7.53
N ALA A 432 15.64 -10.11 6.75
CA ALA A 432 14.74 -9.72 5.69
C ALA A 432 15.55 -9.07 4.54
N VAL A 433 14.92 -8.89 3.38
CA VAL A 433 15.48 -8.10 2.28
C VAL A 433 14.67 -6.82 2.14
N GLY A 434 15.35 -5.68 2.00
CA GLY A 434 14.67 -4.39 1.88
C GLY A 434 15.64 -3.22 1.80
N TYR A 435 15.07 -2.01 1.87
CA TYR A 435 15.79 -0.75 1.85
C TYR A 435 16.57 -0.54 3.17
N ARG A 436 17.90 -0.42 3.08
CA ARG A 436 18.76 -0.40 4.28
C ARG A 436 18.73 0.92 5.06
N ASN A 437 18.40 2.04 4.43
CA ASN A 437 18.23 3.34 5.09
C ASN A 437 16.77 3.82 5.10
N GLU A 438 15.83 2.90 5.01
CA GLU A 438 14.41 3.17 5.20
C GLU A 438 14.15 3.64 6.63
N MET A 439 13.62 4.85 6.81
CA MET A 439 13.23 5.37 8.12
C MET A 439 11.78 5.00 8.45
N LEU A 440 11.38 5.01 9.72
CA LEU A 440 10.07 4.52 10.18
C LEU A 440 8.85 5.01 9.38
N ILE A 441 8.79 6.32 9.07
CA ILE A 441 7.65 6.85 8.31
C ILE A 441 7.70 6.36 6.85
N LEU A 442 8.89 6.28 6.25
CA LEU A 442 9.05 5.71 4.90
C LEU A 442 8.70 4.21 4.88
N PHE A 443 9.04 3.48 5.94
CA PHE A 443 8.67 2.06 6.09
C PHE A 443 7.14 1.88 6.08
N GLY A 444 6.42 2.64 6.92
CA GLY A 444 4.95 2.63 6.91
C GLY A 444 4.37 3.05 5.54
N TYR A 445 5.00 4.01 4.86
CA TYR A 445 4.58 4.44 3.53
C TYR A 445 4.75 3.34 2.47
N ASN A 446 5.88 2.65 2.46
CA ASN A 446 6.13 1.55 1.54
C ASN A 446 5.18 0.37 1.81
N LYS A 447 4.77 0.15 3.07
CA LYS A 447 3.73 -0.82 3.41
C LYS A 447 2.37 -0.50 2.80
N ILE A 448 2.03 0.78 2.63
CA ILE A 448 0.81 1.21 1.92
C ILE A 448 0.98 1.11 0.40
N MET A 449 2.08 1.67 -0.12
CA MET A 449 2.20 1.90 -1.55
C MET A 449 2.67 0.67 -2.33
N ILE A 450 3.54 -0.14 -1.73
CA ILE A 450 4.13 -1.32 -2.36
C ILE A 450 3.36 -2.56 -1.92
N ASP A 451 3.30 -2.79 -0.60
CA ASP A 451 2.76 -4.04 -0.06
C ASP A 451 1.23 -4.03 0.08
N GLN A 452 0.61 -2.83 0.06
CA GLN A 452 -0.84 -2.63 0.17
C GLN A 452 -1.45 -3.14 1.49
N GLU A 453 -0.64 -3.16 2.55
CA GLU A 453 -1.01 -3.58 3.91
C GLU A 453 -1.33 -2.37 4.79
N TYR A 454 -2.54 -1.81 4.66
CA TYR A 454 -2.94 -0.58 5.34
C TYR A 454 -3.01 -0.74 6.87
N GLY A 455 -3.53 -1.86 7.38
CA GLY A 455 -3.62 -2.13 8.81
C GLY A 455 -2.25 -2.25 9.46
N TYR A 456 -1.33 -2.95 8.78
CA TYR A 456 0.05 -3.08 9.24
C TYR A 456 0.77 -1.72 9.21
N ALA A 457 0.63 -0.94 8.14
CA ALA A 457 1.19 0.40 8.06
C ALA A 457 0.66 1.36 9.14
N ALA A 458 -0.64 1.31 9.43
CA ALA A 458 -1.24 2.10 10.49
C ALA A 458 -0.63 1.77 11.86
N SER A 459 -0.36 0.49 12.13
CA SER A 459 0.33 0.08 13.37
C SER A 459 1.74 0.69 13.51
N ILE A 460 2.50 0.78 12.40
CA ILE A 460 3.82 1.43 12.36
C ILE A 460 3.69 2.91 12.73
N TYR A 461 2.71 3.62 12.16
CA TYR A 461 2.50 5.04 12.46
C TYR A 461 2.05 5.29 13.91
N LEU A 462 1.30 4.38 14.51
CA LEU A 462 0.99 4.47 15.95
C LEU A 462 2.25 4.33 16.81
N VAL A 463 3.18 3.46 16.44
CA VAL A 463 4.49 3.38 17.11
C VAL A 463 5.28 4.68 16.96
N VAL A 464 5.30 5.27 15.76
CA VAL A 464 5.94 6.58 15.51
C VAL A 464 5.33 7.66 16.40
N ILE A 465 3.99 7.72 16.49
CA ILE A 465 3.29 8.65 17.39
C ILE A 465 3.69 8.39 18.84
N GLY A 466 3.77 7.13 19.28
CA GLY A 466 4.25 6.77 20.61
C GLY A 466 5.65 7.29 20.90
N ILE A 467 6.59 7.14 19.96
CA ILE A 467 7.96 7.66 20.08
C ILE A 467 7.96 9.18 20.21
N ILE A 468 7.19 9.89 19.38
CA ILE A 468 7.09 11.35 19.42
C ILE A 468 6.47 11.82 20.76
N LEU A 469 5.43 11.14 21.25
CA LEU A 469 4.80 11.46 22.53
C LEU A 469 5.77 11.26 23.71
N ILE A 470 6.54 10.17 23.71
CA ILE A 470 7.58 9.92 24.70
C ILE A 470 8.63 11.04 24.65
N TYR A 471 9.11 11.38 23.46
CA TYR A 471 10.07 12.44 23.24
C TYR A 471 9.57 13.80 23.77
N VAL A 472 8.36 14.20 23.40
CA VAL A 472 7.74 15.46 23.86
C VAL A 472 7.54 15.45 25.38
N SER A 473 7.09 14.33 25.95
CA SER A 473 6.85 14.18 27.39
C SER A 473 8.14 14.32 28.19
N ILE A 474 9.23 13.67 27.75
CA ILE A 474 10.55 13.77 28.38
C ILE A 474 11.00 15.24 28.39
N TRP A 475 10.93 15.93 27.26
CA TRP A 475 11.35 17.33 27.18
C TRP A 475 10.46 18.29 27.96
N PHE A 476 9.16 18.04 28.01
CA PHE A 476 8.24 18.81 28.84
C PHE A 476 8.62 18.71 30.32
N LEU A 477 8.94 17.50 30.81
CA LEU A 477 9.39 17.29 32.19
C LEU A 477 10.73 17.96 32.49
N ILE A 478 11.69 17.88 31.56
CA ILE A 478 13.00 18.54 31.70
C ILE A 478 12.84 20.06 31.72
N SER A 479 12.01 20.62 30.83
CA SER A 479 11.80 22.07 30.73
C SER A 479 11.19 22.68 31.99
N ARG A 480 10.35 21.92 32.72
CA ARG A 480 9.82 22.33 34.02
C ARG A 480 10.88 22.44 35.10
N ARG A 481 11.94 21.63 35.05
CA ARG A 481 13.06 21.68 36.02
C ARG A 481 14.06 22.81 35.73
N MET A 482 14.05 23.37 34.52
CA MET A 482 14.91 24.50 34.12
C MET A 482 14.28 25.89 34.37
N ARG A 483 13.05 25.92 34.90
CA ARG A 483 12.42 27.11 35.48
C ARG A 483 12.82 27.20 36.93
#